data_AF-A0A5B0MVG4-F1
#
_entry.id   AF-A0A5B0MVG4-F1
#
_cell.length_a   1.000
_cell.length_b   1.000
_cell.length_c   1.000
_cell.angle_alpha   90.00
_cell.angle_beta   90.00
_cell.angle_gamma   90.00
#
_symmetry.space_group_name_H-M   'P 1'
#
loop_
_entity.id
_entity.type
_entity.pdbx_description
1 polymer ?
#
loop_
_entity_poly.entity_id
_entity_poly.type
_entity_poly.pdbx_seq_one_letter_code
_entity_poly.pdbx_strand_id
1 'polypeptide(L)'
;MSHMEYPLPYDALDFASFLTFTMFDFHNGPHCDTDANHWTLVCWIPIFNPRNCSEDDPILADDDFDMLGGQFTFRDFQVCLDLNHVLGVALCVFRSRDYTHQTLPGASPSGKYTRIGFSCQMSEAMSNAVVAHINGTAPFLEVAGQEKQVSNAQKKL
;
A
#
# COMPACT_ATOMS: atom_id res chain seq x y z
N MET A 1 0.44 -25.40 -6.01
CA MET A 1 0.65 -24.03 -6.52
C MET A 1 2.10 -23.69 -6.30
N SER A 2 2.78 -23.17 -7.31
CA SER A 2 4.23 -23.00 -7.38
C SER A 2 4.79 -22.20 -6.20
N HIS A 3 5.54 -22.87 -5.34
CA HIS A 3 6.50 -22.21 -4.46
C HIS A 3 7.56 -21.53 -5.33
N MET A 4 7.69 -20.21 -5.27
CA MET A 4 8.87 -19.53 -5.78
C MET A 4 10.00 -19.76 -4.76
N GLU A 5 10.68 -20.90 -4.87
CA GLU A 5 12.00 -21.04 -4.26
C GLU A 5 12.96 -20.15 -5.06
N TYR A 6 13.24 -18.96 -4.52
CA TYR A 6 14.31 -18.10 -5.01
C TYR A 6 15.65 -18.64 -4.45
N PRO A 7 16.64 -18.99 -5.29
CA PRO A 7 17.83 -19.73 -4.86
C PRO A 7 18.92 -18.86 -4.20
N LEU A 8 18.58 -17.69 -3.64
CA LEU A 8 19.54 -16.79 -2.99
C LEU A 8 19.18 -16.64 -1.50
N PRO A 9 20.17 -16.52 -0.59
CA PRO A 9 19.88 -16.21 0.79
C PRO A 9 19.20 -14.84 0.89
N TYR A 10 18.10 -14.76 1.64
CA TYR A 10 17.38 -13.50 1.87
C TYR A 10 18.30 -12.47 2.52
N ASP A 11 18.26 -11.25 1.99
CA ASP A 11 18.90 -10.08 2.59
C ASP A 11 18.00 -9.52 3.69
N ALA A 12 18.61 -8.85 4.67
CA ALA A 12 17.88 -8.22 5.77
C ALA A 12 16.82 -7.20 5.32
N LEU A 13 16.99 -6.64 4.13
CA LEU A 13 16.08 -5.67 3.54
C LEU A 13 14.88 -6.33 2.85
N ASP A 14 14.87 -7.65 2.63
CA ASP A 14 13.74 -8.36 2.00
C ASP A 14 12.43 -8.27 2.81
N PHE A 15 12.49 -7.81 4.06
CA PHE A 15 11.35 -7.64 4.96
C PHE A 15 11.18 -6.21 5.51
N ALA A 16 11.93 -5.21 5.01
CA ALA A 16 11.90 -3.84 5.52
C ALA A 16 10.75 -2.98 4.95
N SER A 17 9.72 -3.61 4.38
CA SER A 17 8.58 -2.91 3.79
C SER A 17 7.65 -2.35 4.87
N PHE A 18 7.23 -1.10 4.72
CA PHE A 18 6.07 -0.55 5.42
C PHE A 18 4.84 -0.67 4.52
N LEU A 19 3.72 -1.04 5.13
CA LEU A 19 2.43 -1.10 4.46
C LEU A 19 1.62 0.11 4.87
N THR A 20 1.19 0.91 3.90
CA THR A 20 0.26 2.02 4.13
C THR A 20 -1.08 1.71 3.47
N PHE A 21 -2.15 1.97 4.22
CA PHE A 21 -3.52 1.81 3.74
C PHE A 21 -4.19 3.17 3.67
N THR A 22 -4.90 3.41 2.57
CA THR A 22 -5.78 4.55 2.38
C THR A 22 -7.18 4.05 2.04
N MET A 23 -8.20 4.82 2.43
CA MET A 23 -9.61 4.48 2.22
C MET A 23 -10.43 5.78 2.24
N PHE A 24 -11.72 5.70 1.94
CA PHE A 24 -12.66 6.83 1.98
C PHE A 24 -12.29 7.92 0.96
N ASP A 25 -12.07 7.47 -0.27
CA ASP A 25 -11.85 8.33 -1.43
C ASP A 25 -10.63 9.25 -1.29
N PHE A 26 -9.60 8.69 -0.67
CA PHE A 26 -8.29 9.33 -0.53
C PHE A 26 -7.76 9.79 -1.89
N HIS A 27 -7.25 11.01 -1.92
CA HIS A 27 -6.59 11.60 -3.08
C HIS A 27 -5.39 12.42 -2.62
N ASN A 28 -4.48 12.68 -3.54
CA ASN A 28 -3.29 13.49 -3.28
C ASN A 28 -2.90 14.30 -4.52
N GLY A 29 -2.06 15.31 -4.31
CA GLY A 29 -1.50 16.10 -5.41
C GLY A 29 -0.40 15.34 -6.15
N PRO A 30 0.03 15.86 -7.32
CA PRO A 30 1.19 15.33 -8.04
C PRO A 30 2.45 15.34 -7.17
N HIS A 31 3.13 14.20 -7.06
CA HIS A 31 4.39 14.08 -6.32
C HIS A 31 5.24 12.93 -6.86
N CYS A 32 6.51 12.94 -6.45
CA CYS A 32 7.37 11.76 -6.43
C CYS A 32 7.58 11.35 -4.97
N ASP A 33 7.76 10.05 -4.73
CA ASP A 33 8.15 9.57 -3.40
C ASP A 33 9.58 9.99 -3.10
N THR A 34 9.87 10.19 -1.82
CA THR A 34 11.22 10.49 -1.32
C THR A 34 11.87 9.31 -0.59
N ASP A 35 11.18 8.17 -0.52
CA ASP A 35 11.61 6.97 0.20
C ASP A 35 12.78 6.27 -0.51
N ALA A 36 13.51 5.38 0.18
CA ALA A 36 14.66 4.67 -0.39
C ALA A 36 14.29 3.65 -1.47
N ASN A 37 13.03 3.25 -1.57
CA ASN A 37 12.63 2.22 -2.52
C ASN A 37 12.69 2.72 -3.97
N HIS A 38 13.32 1.92 -4.83
CA HIS A 38 13.34 2.17 -6.27
C HIS A 38 12.01 1.81 -6.94
N TRP A 39 11.27 0.87 -6.35
CA TRP A 39 10.00 0.36 -6.84
C TRP A 39 8.95 0.44 -5.73
N THR A 40 7.77 0.93 -6.07
CA THR A 40 6.58 0.89 -5.22
C THR A 40 5.60 -0.10 -5.81
N LEU A 41 5.07 -1.00 -4.98
CA LEU A 41 3.88 -1.77 -5.28
C LEU A 41 2.68 -1.02 -4.70
N VAL A 42 1.68 -0.76 -5.52
CA VAL A 42 0.40 -0.22 -5.07
C VAL A 42 -0.74 -1.11 -5.53
N CYS A 43 -1.79 -1.18 -4.73
CA CYS A 43 -2.97 -2.02 -4.91
C CYS A 43 -4.22 -1.18 -4.71
N TRP A 44 -5.26 -1.47 -5.50
CA TRP A 44 -6.60 -0.94 -5.31
C TRP A 44 -7.61 -2.06 -5.25
N ILE A 45 -8.47 -2.00 -4.23
CA ILE A 45 -9.55 -2.96 -4.00
C ILE A 45 -10.86 -2.18 -3.90
N PRO A 46 -11.81 -2.37 -4.83
CA PRO A 46 -13.13 -1.77 -4.72
C PRO A 46 -13.92 -2.50 -3.63
N ILE A 47 -14.50 -1.74 -2.70
CA ILE A 47 -15.22 -2.28 -1.54
C ILE A 47 -16.51 -1.52 -1.32
N PHE A 48 -17.45 -2.16 -0.62
CA PHE A 48 -18.52 -1.43 0.03
C PHE A 48 -17.94 -0.45 1.06
N ASN A 49 -18.51 0.74 1.13
CA ASN A 49 -18.08 1.79 2.04
C ASN A 49 -18.39 1.37 3.48
N PRO A 50 -17.37 1.14 4.32
CA PRO A 50 -17.58 0.66 5.69
C PRO A 50 -18.39 1.60 6.58
N ARG A 51 -18.60 2.85 6.16
CA ARG A 51 -19.44 3.82 6.87
C ARG A 51 -20.93 3.69 6.57
N ASN A 52 -21.28 3.10 5.43
CA ASN A 52 -22.63 3.10 4.88
C ASN A 52 -23.17 1.69 4.56
N CYS A 53 -22.32 0.67 4.61
CA CYS A 53 -22.70 -0.70 4.32
C CYS A 53 -23.51 -1.33 5.48
N SER A 54 -24.41 -2.24 5.12
CA SER A 54 -25.12 -3.11 6.05
C SER A 54 -24.26 -4.33 6.45
N GLU A 55 -24.66 -5.07 7.48
CA GLU A 55 -23.98 -6.33 7.84
C GLU A 55 -24.17 -7.43 6.78
N ASP A 56 -25.19 -7.31 5.94
CA ASP A 56 -25.50 -8.26 4.87
C ASP A 56 -24.74 -7.94 3.57
N ASP A 57 -24.14 -6.75 3.45
CA ASP A 57 -23.38 -6.36 2.28
C ASP A 57 -22.05 -7.12 2.22
N PRO A 58 -21.60 -7.56 1.03
CA PRO A 58 -20.29 -8.17 0.88
C PRO A 58 -19.18 -7.12 1.11
N ILE A 59 -17.96 -7.60 1.41
CA ILE A 59 -16.81 -6.70 1.58
C ILE A 59 -16.41 -6.07 0.24
N LEU A 60 -16.29 -6.90 -0.80
CA LEU A 60 -15.89 -6.44 -2.13
C LEU A 60 -17.07 -5.82 -2.86
N ALA A 61 -16.80 -4.83 -3.70
CA ALA A 61 -17.82 -4.24 -4.54
C ALA A 61 -18.44 -5.28 -5.49
N ASP A 62 -19.71 -5.08 -5.81
CA ASP A 62 -20.50 -5.89 -6.73
C ASP A 62 -20.69 -5.15 -8.07
N ASP A 63 -21.56 -5.69 -8.93
CA ASP A 63 -21.82 -5.17 -10.27
C ASP A 63 -22.45 -3.76 -10.27
N ASP A 64 -22.95 -3.29 -9.14
CA ASP A 64 -23.53 -1.96 -8.95
C ASP A 64 -22.46 -0.88 -8.61
N PHE A 65 -21.16 -1.25 -8.62
CA PHE A 65 -20.05 -0.33 -8.34
C PHE A 65 -20.10 0.93 -9.22
N ASP A 66 -20.30 2.08 -8.58
CA ASP A 66 -20.61 3.34 -9.26
C ASP A 66 -19.56 4.45 -9.04
N MET A 67 -18.35 4.11 -8.59
CA MET A 67 -17.30 5.10 -8.33
C MET A 67 -17.03 5.96 -9.57
N LEU A 68 -16.99 7.28 -9.38
CA LEU A 68 -16.53 8.25 -10.36
C LEU A 68 -15.20 8.85 -9.91
N GLY A 69 -14.30 9.12 -10.85
CA GLY A 69 -13.00 9.71 -10.55
C GLY A 69 -12.03 8.74 -9.88
N GLY A 70 -11.13 9.26 -9.04
CA GLY A 70 -10.18 8.44 -8.28
C GLY A 70 -9.11 7.74 -9.13
N GLN A 71 -8.92 8.13 -10.38
CA GLN A 71 -7.93 7.51 -11.24
C GLN A 71 -6.51 7.73 -10.72
N PHE A 72 -5.63 6.78 -10.96
CA PHE A 72 -4.21 6.92 -10.68
C PHE A 72 -3.48 7.34 -11.95
N THR A 73 -2.79 8.48 -11.92
CA THR A 73 -2.25 9.09 -13.14
C THR A 73 -0.75 9.27 -13.08
N PHE A 74 -0.09 8.98 -14.20
CA PHE A 74 1.26 9.41 -14.50
C PHE A 74 1.20 10.47 -15.60
N ARG A 75 1.16 11.74 -15.20
CA ARG A 75 0.92 12.85 -16.13
C ARG A 75 1.98 12.93 -17.24
N ASP A 76 3.24 12.71 -16.89
CA ASP A 76 4.37 12.85 -17.83
C ASP A 76 4.32 11.79 -18.94
N PHE A 77 3.74 10.62 -18.66
CA PHE A 77 3.52 9.56 -19.65
C PHE A 77 2.16 9.62 -20.34
N GLN A 78 1.29 10.53 -19.92
CA GLN A 78 -0.12 10.56 -20.34
C GLN A 78 -0.83 9.22 -20.10
N VAL A 79 -0.42 8.50 -19.05
CA VAL A 79 -1.03 7.23 -18.64
C VAL A 79 -1.97 7.47 -17.47
N CYS A 80 -3.16 6.91 -17.57
CA CYS A 80 -4.21 6.97 -16.56
C CYS A 80 -4.72 5.55 -16.32
N LEU A 81 -4.67 5.11 -15.06
CA LEU A 81 -5.32 3.87 -14.64
C LEU A 81 -6.74 4.22 -14.21
N ASP A 82 -7.70 3.88 -15.08
CA ASP A 82 -9.12 4.00 -14.74
C ASP A 82 -9.59 2.74 -14.03
N LEU A 83 -9.75 2.88 -12.71
CA LEU A 83 -10.08 1.79 -11.80
C LEU A 83 -11.59 1.58 -11.67
N ASN A 84 -12.41 2.46 -12.26
CA ASN A 84 -13.87 2.43 -12.09
C ASN A 84 -14.53 1.28 -12.87
N HIS A 85 -13.80 0.67 -13.80
CA HIS A 85 -14.26 -0.48 -14.59
C HIS A 85 -13.65 -1.81 -14.14
N VAL A 86 -12.99 -1.82 -12.97
CA VAL A 86 -12.34 -3.00 -12.41
C VAL A 86 -13.00 -3.34 -11.07
N LEU A 87 -13.78 -4.43 -11.04
CA LEU A 87 -14.37 -4.98 -9.82
C LEU A 87 -13.40 -5.87 -9.03
N GLY A 88 -12.31 -6.29 -9.66
CA GLY A 88 -11.26 -7.09 -9.05
C GLY A 88 -10.19 -6.25 -8.33
N VAL A 89 -9.12 -6.94 -7.94
CA VAL A 89 -7.92 -6.30 -7.37
C VAL A 89 -7.03 -5.80 -8.51
N ALA A 90 -6.71 -4.51 -8.51
CA ALA A 90 -5.74 -3.91 -9.42
C ALA A 90 -4.39 -3.72 -8.72
N LEU A 91 -3.30 -4.16 -9.36
CA LEU A 91 -1.94 -3.98 -8.86
C LEU A 91 -1.10 -3.19 -9.87
N CYS A 92 -0.26 -2.29 -9.38
CA CYS A 92 0.70 -1.55 -10.20
C CYS A 92 2.06 -1.52 -9.50
N VAL A 93 3.11 -1.80 -10.25
CA VAL A 93 4.50 -1.65 -9.81
C VAL A 93 5.15 -0.57 -10.66
N PHE A 94 5.72 0.44 -10.01
CA PHE A 94 6.31 1.59 -10.70
C PHE A 94 7.47 2.19 -9.92
N ARG A 95 8.29 3.00 -10.59
CA ARG A 95 9.40 3.73 -9.97
C ARG A 95 8.91 5.05 -9.40
N SER A 96 8.48 5.05 -8.14
CA SER A 96 7.77 6.19 -7.54
C SER A 96 8.64 7.42 -7.28
N ARG A 97 9.96 7.25 -7.17
CA ARG A 97 10.93 8.36 -7.06
C ARG A 97 11.17 9.08 -8.39
N ASP A 98 11.06 8.34 -9.48
CA ASP A 98 11.47 8.80 -10.81
C ASP A 98 10.32 9.43 -11.58
N TYR A 99 9.07 9.08 -11.23
CA TYR A 99 7.89 9.43 -12.01
C TYR A 99 6.82 10.10 -11.16
N THR A 100 6.43 11.30 -11.59
CA THR A 100 5.35 12.06 -10.94
C THR A 100 4.04 11.30 -11.07
N HIS A 101 3.39 11.06 -9.95
CA HIS A 101 2.14 10.34 -9.86
C HIS A 101 1.17 11.00 -8.88
N GLN A 102 -0.11 10.64 -8.97
CA GLN A 102 -1.17 11.12 -8.09
C GLN A 102 -2.40 10.22 -8.18
N THR A 103 -3.23 10.28 -7.14
CA THR A 103 -4.61 9.81 -7.15
C THR A 103 -5.52 11.02 -7.28
N LEU A 104 -6.34 11.07 -8.34
CA LEU A 104 -7.33 12.13 -8.53
C LEU A 104 -8.46 12.03 -7.49
N PRO A 105 -9.22 13.11 -7.23
CA PRO A 105 -10.43 13.03 -6.44
C PRO A 105 -11.45 12.06 -7.07
N GLY A 106 -12.16 11.32 -6.24
CA GLY A 106 -13.25 10.45 -6.66
C GLY A 106 -14.32 10.33 -5.58
N ALA A 107 -15.46 9.79 -5.94
CA ALA A 107 -16.54 9.46 -5.00
C ALA A 107 -17.55 8.52 -5.66
N SER A 108 -18.24 7.74 -4.83
CA SER A 108 -19.43 6.97 -5.21
C SER A 108 -20.65 7.89 -5.14
N PRO A 109 -21.39 8.13 -6.24
CA PRO A 109 -22.63 8.90 -6.23
C PRO A 109 -23.70 8.34 -5.29
N SER A 110 -23.83 7.01 -5.20
CA SER A 110 -24.70 6.35 -4.23
C SER A 110 -24.16 6.40 -2.80
N GLY A 111 -22.87 6.72 -2.62
CA GLY A 111 -22.16 6.64 -1.35
C GLY A 111 -21.92 5.22 -0.85
N LYS A 112 -22.32 4.20 -1.63
CA LYS A 112 -22.23 2.79 -1.23
C LYS A 112 -20.83 2.22 -1.31
N TYR A 113 -19.95 2.82 -2.11
CA TYR A 113 -18.63 2.25 -2.40
C TYR A 113 -17.50 3.20 -2.02
N THR A 114 -16.33 2.62 -1.81
CA THR A 114 -15.05 3.32 -1.77
C THR A 114 -13.96 2.38 -2.28
N ARG A 115 -12.70 2.81 -2.24
CA ARG A 115 -11.55 1.96 -2.57
C ARG A 115 -10.57 1.90 -1.42
N ILE A 116 -10.08 0.70 -1.13
CA ILE A 116 -8.85 0.52 -0.36
C ILE A 116 -7.71 0.77 -1.32
N GLY A 117 -6.88 1.78 -1.01
CA GLY A 117 -5.54 1.89 -1.55
C GLY A 117 -4.56 1.22 -0.60
N PHE A 118 -3.64 0.44 -1.13
CA PHE A 118 -2.55 -0.14 -0.38
C PHE A 118 -1.25 0.19 -1.10
N SER A 119 -0.26 0.76 -0.40
CA SER A 119 1.10 0.90 -0.91
C SER A 119 2.07 0.10 -0.05
N CYS A 120 3.01 -0.55 -0.72
CA CYS A 120 4.14 -1.22 -0.13
C CYS A 120 5.41 -0.53 -0.63
N GLN A 121 6.10 0.09 0.31
CA GLN A 121 7.33 0.85 0.11
C GLN A 121 8.33 0.37 1.19
N MET A 122 9.63 0.37 0.92
CA MET A 122 10.64 0.20 1.98
C MET A 122 11.12 1.58 2.40
N SER A 123 10.95 1.94 3.68
CA SER A 123 11.44 3.23 4.14
C SER A 123 12.94 3.16 4.36
N GLU A 124 13.64 4.23 3.97
CA GLU A 124 15.09 4.36 4.20
C GLU A 124 15.41 4.27 5.68
N ALA A 125 14.57 4.89 6.52
CA ALA A 125 14.71 4.87 7.96
C ALA A 125 14.63 3.44 8.54
N MET A 126 13.67 2.63 8.09
CA MET A 126 13.57 1.22 8.52
C MET A 126 14.74 0.40 8.01
N SER A 127 15.12 0.59 6.75
CA SER A 127 16.27 -0.07 6.14
C SER A 127 17.56 0.23 6.93
N ASN A 128 17.80 1.50 7.23
CA ASN A 128 18.96 1.96 7.99
C ASN A 128 18.94 1.48 9.44
N ALA A 129 17.77 1.47 10.10
CA ALA A 129 17.64 0.96 11.46
C ALA A 129 17.94 -0.54 11.55
N VAL A 130 17.43 -1.33 10.59
CA VAL A 130 17.72 -2.77 10.47
C VAL A 130 19.21 -3.00 10.19
N VAL A 131 19.79 -2.27 9.24
CA VAL A 131 21.23 -2.36 8.91
C VAL A 131 22.09 -1.99 10.13
N ALA A 132 21.74 -0.94 10.87
CA ALA A 132 22.45 -0.53 12.08
C ALA A 132 22.33 -1.56 13.22
N HIS A 133 21.16 -2.20 13.37
CA HIS A 133 20.95 -3.28 14.32
C HIS A 133 21.82 -4.50 13.98
N ILE A 134 21.83 -4.94 12.71
CA ILE A 134 22.61 -6.09 12.23
C ILE A 134 24.12 -5.85 12.40
N ASN A 135 24.57 -4.62 12.11
CA ASN A 135 25.98 -4.26 12.23
C ASN A 135 26.42 -3.95 13.67
N GLY A 136 25.51 -4.01 14.65
CA GLY A 136 25.79 -3.67 16.05
C GLY A 136 26.16 -2.19 16.25
N THR A 137 25.84 -1.32 15.30
CA THR A 137 26.17 0.10 15.31
C THR A 137 25.02 0.98 15.78
N ALA A 138 23.84 0.42 16.04
CA ALA A 138 22.70 1.15 16.58
C ALA A 138 22.96 1.56 18.06
N PRO A 139 23.14 2.86 18.36
CA PRO A 139 23.25 3.31 19.74
C PRO A 139 21.84 3.38 20.34
N PHE A 140 21.51 2.47 21.26
CA PHE A 140 20.26 2.44 22.03
C PHE A 140 19.04 2.94 21.25
N LEU A 141 18.58 2.15 20.27
CA LEU A 141 17.25 2.36 19.73
C LEU A 141 16.25 2.05 20.85
N GLU A 142 15.62 3.07 21.42
CA GLU A 142 14.29 2.88 22.00
C GLU A 142 13.39 2.46 20.83
N VAL A 143 13.27 1.16 20.63
CA VAL A 143 12.37 0.52 19.66
C VAL A 143 10.94 0.71 20.17
N ALA A 144 10.45 1.94 20.09
CA ALA A 144 9.08 2.27 20.45
C ALA A 144 8.13 1.51 19.51
N GLY A 145 7.33 0.60 20.09
CA GLY A 145 6.24 -0.12 19.43
C GLY A 145 6.53 -1.58 19.08
N GLN A 146 7.70 -1.90 18.51
CA GLN A 146 7.96 -3.25 17.97
C GLN A 146 8.36 -4.28 19.05
N GLU A 147 9.02 -3.87 20.16
CA GLU A 147 9.31 -4.79 21.28
C GLU A 147 8.04 -5.40 21.89
N LYS A 148 6.97 -4.60 21.99
CA LYS A 148 5.69 -5.08 22.52
C LYS A 148 5.00 -6.06 21.57
N GLN A 149 5.20 -5.92 20.27
CA GLN A 149 4.70 -6.84 19.26
C GLN A 149 5.48 -8.17 19.28
N VAL A 150 6.81 -8.12 19.41
CA VAL A 150 7.67 -9.30 19.59
C VAL A 150 7.33 -10.04 20.88
N SER A 151 7.17 -9.32 21.99
CA SER A 151 6.77 -9.90 23.28
C SER A 151 5.39 -10.57 23.21
N ASN A 152 4.42 -9.99 22.50
CA ASN A 152 3.10 -10.60 22.32
C ASN A 152 3.13 -11.84 21.44
N ALA A 153 4.00 -11.89 20.43
CA ALA A 153 4.17 -13.06 19.57
C ALA A 153 4.79 -14.24 20.35
N GLN A 154 5.77 -13.96 21.22
CA GLN A 154 6.42 -14.96 22.06
C GLN A 154 5.52 -15.52 23.17
N LYS A 155 4.45 -14.80 23.55
CA LYS A 155 3.46 -15.26 24.54
C LYS A 155 2.44 -16.27 24.00
N LYS A 156 2.44 -16.56 22.69
CA LYS A 156 1.52 -17.52 22.05
C LYS A 156 2.21 -18.81 21.57
N LEU A 157 3.43 -19.07 22.03
CA LEU A 157 4.10 -20.37 22.00
C LEU A 157 4.12 -20.95 23.42
#